data_AF-V8C8P5-F1
#
_entry.id   AF-V8C8P5-F1
#
_cell.length_a   1.000
_cell.length_b   1.000
_cell.length_c   1.000
_cell.angle_alpha   90.00
_cell.angle_beta   90.00
_cell.angle_gamma   90.00
#
_symmetry.space_group_name_H-M   'P 1'
#
loop_
_entity.id
_entity.type
_entity.pdbx_description
1 polymer ?
#
loop_
_entity_poly.entity_id
_entity_poly.type
_entity_poly.pdbx_seq_one_letter_code
_entity_poly.pdbx_strand_id
1 'polypeptide(L)'
;MSDFSQLLSCHIHSKDIKTYALAQYCGLDRSNMYKIINGKRKPSSRELVLKICKFMQLSHAEQKEMEQAYEITLIGHDTYYRRKAVVDFFNNFRLSKLNLPVLSELNTEILFEKGSVTLNTMAEVNRSLLYIISLEVKKSNGTIDLLVQPDCDFLMNILAAENYDCSQTTIRHIICLNNSTSESITYPNYNLHCLEKILPLYSNVDKYNCFYYYDHIDSKCSKFTLFPYVIITSQFACLLTGDMTQGILTNAPESLTLFKDIFNQYLSMASPLLRPINDVTEQISYLDNMIHVVRSGYSFQMVPCLTPYLTRDILDKYIIEDLPNRSEFIQAMDNYIKVFLSSHMTPDNITYIFSLNGVKKFLDTGRVSEYPYDIYHPLEMTDRIHLIRKLMLNLPIQNYRVLKKDIGHLDNEIFLLVTQPMGYIMFSTPQDHHLIYLDIEEPGLLYTFWDFCETLDDTLFYTTTEAIEILRDLIEQYKELR
;
A
#
# COMPACT_ATOMS: atom_id res chain seq x y z
N MET A 1 -11.54 -6.28 -30.97
CA MET A 1 -11.89 -4.85 -30.96
C MET A 1 -11.51 -4.30 -29.61
N SER A 2 -11.05 -3.06 -29.50
CA SER A 2 -10.80 -2.46 -28.18
C SER A 2 -12.09 -1.96 -27.55
N ASP A 3 -12.13 -1.88 -26.23
CA ASP A 3 -13.27 -1.35 -25.47
C ASP A 3 -13.71 0.03 -25.98
N PHE A 4 -12.73 0.90 -26.31
CA PHE A 4 -12.99 2.21 -26.91
C PHE A 4 -13.75 2.11 -28.23
N SER A 5 -13.32 1.24 -29.14
CA SER A 5 -13.95 1.10 -30.46
C SER A 5 -15.38 0.55 -30.37
N GLN A 6 -15.63 -0.33 -29.40
CA GLN A 6 -16.96 -0.86 -29.11
C GLN A 6 -17.86 0.22 -28.52
N LEU A 7 -17.39 0.94 -27.50
CA LEU A 7 -18.13 2.04 -26.87
C LEU A 7 -18.46 3.17 -27.87
N LEU A 8 -17.48 3.56 -28.70
CA LEU A 8 -17.67 4.53 -29.77
C LEU A 8 -18.75 4.08 -30.76
N SER A 9 -18.71 2.81 -31.17
CA SER A 9 -19.71 2.24 -32.08
C SER A 9 -21.11 2.24 -31.47
N CYS A 10 -21.23 1.90 -30.18
CA CYS A 10 -22.49 1.96 -29.44
C CYS A 10 -23.07 3.38 -29.39
N HIS A 11 -22.24 4.39 -29.10
CA HIS A 11 -22.68 5.79 -29.09
C HIS A 11 -23.04 6.31 -30.49
N ILE A 12 -22.31 5.89 -31.54
CA ILE A 12 -22.64 6.26 -32.93
C ILE A 12 -24.01 5.72 -33.32
N HIS A 13 -24.29 4.46 -32.98
CA HIS A 13 -25.55 3.81 -33.31
C HIS A 13 -26.73 4.37 -32.51
N SER A 14 -26.58 4.48 -31.18
CA SER A 14 -27.65 4.94 -30.29
C SER A 14 -28.07 6.39 -30.51
N LYS A 15 -27.14 7.26 -30.93
CA LYS A 15 -27.40 8.69 -31.18
C LYS A 15 -27.56 9.03 -32.68
N ASP A 16 -27.69 8.03 -33.56
CA ASP A 16 -27.80 8.18 -35.02
C ASP A 16 -26.76 9.14 -35.64
N ILE A 17 -25.50 8.96 -35.24
CA ILE A 17 -24.41 9.87 -35.62
C ILE A 17 -23.96 9.59 -37.05
N LYS A 18 -24.03 10.62 -37.90
CA LYS A 18 -23.46 10.57 -39.26
C LYS A 18 -21.94 10.56 -39.20
N THR A 19 -21.35 9.39 -39.42
CA THR A 19 -19.89 9.15 -39.38
C THR A 19 -19.07 10.07 -40.28
N TYR A 20 -19.61 10.49 -41.42
CA TYR A 20 -18.95 11.48 -42.29
C TYR A 20 -18.83 12.86 -41.62
N ALA A 21 -19.89 13.34 -40.97
CA ALA A 21 -19.89 14.62 -40.28
C ALA A 21 -18.97 14.59 -39.05
N LEU A 22 -18.96 13.46 -38.32
CA LEU A 22 -18.01 13.22 -37.22
C LEU A 22 -16.54 13.29 -37.70
N ALA A 23 -16.23 12.63 -38.82
CA ALA A 23 -14.89 12.66 -39.42
C ALA A 23 -14.46 14.09 -39.78
N GLN A 24 -15.33 14.83 -40.46
CA GLN A 24 -15.06 16.22 -40.85
C GLN A 24 -14.84 17.13 -39.62
N TYR A 25 -15.68 17.02 -38.60
CA TYR A 25 -15.53 17.79 -37.35
C TYR A 25 -14.21 17.49 -36.63
N CYS A 26 -13.78 16.23 -36.66
CA CYS A 26 -12.53 15.80 -36.04
C CYS A 26 -11.29 16.11 -36.89
N GLY A 27 -11.46 16.64 -38.11
CA GLY A 27 -10.34 16.89 -39.03
C GLY A 27 -9.71 15.60 -39.58
N LEU A 28 -10.48 14.51 -39.65
CA LEU A 28 -10.03 13.21 -40.14
C LEU A 28 -10.68 12.88 -41.49
N ASP A 29 -9.96 12.17 -42.36
CA ASP A 29 -10.58 11.57 -43.53
C ASP A 29 -11.49 10.39 -43.13
N ARG A 30 -12.42 10.06 -44.03
CA ARG A 30 -13.42 9.01 -43.83
C ARG A 30 -12.77 7.65 -43.52
N SER A 31 -11.66 7.30 -44.17
CA SER A 31 -10.98 6.02 -43.97
C SER A 31 -10.40 5.91 -42.56
N ASN A 32 -9.72 6.97 -42.09
CA ASN A 32 -9.17 7.00 -40.74
C ASN A 32 -10.25 6.94 -39.66
N MET A 33 -11.37 7.65 -39.82
CA MET A 33 -12.49 7.55 -38.89
C MET A 33 -13.05 6.12 -38.82
N TYR A 34 -13.27 5.46 -39.96
CA TYR A 34 -13.71 4.05 -39.95
C TYR A 34 -12.67 3.09 -39.36
N LYS A 35 -11.37 3.35 -39.51
CA LYS A 35 -10.35 2.54 -38.84
C LYS A 35 -10.42 2.69 -37.32
N ILE A 36 -10.73 3.88 -36.81
CA ILE A 36 -10.93 4.12 -35.37
C ILE A 36 -12.18 3.39 -34.88
N ILE A 37 -13.31 3.58 -35.56
CA ILE A 37 -14.60 2.96 -35.20
C ILE A 37 -14.49 1.43 -35.18
N ASN A 38 -13.80 0.84 -36.16
CA ASN A 38 -13.62 -0.61 -36.23
C ASN A 38 -12.46 -1.14 -35.36
N GLY A 39 -11.81 -0.30 -34.55
CA GLY A 39 -10.70 -0.69 -33.67
C GLY A 39 -9.41 -1.09 -34.40
N LYS A 40 -9.26 -0.75 -35.68
CA LYS A 40 -8.03 -0.98 -36.46
C LYS A 40 -6.97 0.11 -36.23
N ARG A 41 -7.37 1.24 -35.64
CA ARG A 41 -6.47 2.35 -35.29
C ARG A 41 -6.94 3.00 -33.99
N LYS A 42 -6.02 3.33 -33.09
CA LYS A 42 -6.33 4.12 -31.88
C LYS A 42 -6.45 5.62 -32.21
N PRO A 43 -7.26 6.39 -31.46
CA PRO A 43 -7.22 7.85 -31.52
C PRO A 43 -5.79 8.37 -31.30
N SER A 44 -5.40 9.40 -32.04
CA SER A 44 -4.04 9.95 -31.99
C SER A 44 -3.74 10.75 -30.73
N SER A 45 -4.75 11.27 -30.04
CA SER A 45 -4.60 12.07 -28.82
C SER A 45 -5.88 12.08 -28.00
N ARG A 46 -5.76 12.44 -26.72
CA ARG A 46 -6.90 12.71 -25.83
C ARG A 46 -7.77 13.86 -26.36
N GLU A 47 -7.18 14.88 -26.97
CA GLU A 47 -7.92 15.98 -27.60
C GLU A 47 -8.86 15.50 -28.72
N LEU A 48 -8.43 14.52 -29.52
CA LEU A 48 -9.28 13.91 -30.54
C LEU A 48 -10.47 13.20 -29.89
N VAL A 49 -10.24 12.46 -28.79
CA VAL A 49 -11.31 11.81 -28.03
C VAL A 49 -12.30 12.85 -27.50
N LEU A 50 -11.82 13.95 -26.92
CA LEU A 50 -12.66 15.06 -26.45
C LEU A 50 -13.49 15.68 -27.58
N LYS A 51 -12.91 15.87 -28.77
CA LYS A 51 -13.64 16.36 -29.96
C LYS A 51 -14.74 15.39 -30.40
N ILE A 52 -14.45 14.08 -30.40
CA ILE A 52 -15.45 13.04 -30.69
C ILE A 52 -16.60 13.13 -29.69
N CYS A 53 -16.31 13.16 -28.38
CA CYS A 53 -17.32 13.25 -27.32
C CYS A 53 -18.18 14.52 -27.45
N LYS A 54 -17.54 15.67 -27.74
CA LYS A 54 -18.21 16.95 -27.94
C LYS A 54 -19.15 16.95 -29.15
N PHE A 55 -18.72 16.37 -30.27
CA PHE A 55 -19.56 16.26 -31.48
C PHE A 55 -20.80 15.40 -31.21
N MET A 56 -20.62 14.31 -30.46
CA MET A 56 -21.68 13.37 -30.13
C MET A 56 -22.57 13.82 -28.96
N GLN A 57 -22.28 15.00 -28.37
CA GLN A 57 -23.00 15.54 -27.22
C GLN A 57 -23.11 14.52 -26.09
N LEU A 58 -21.98 13.88 -25.77
CA LEU A 58 -21.91 12.97 -24.64
C LEU A 58 -22.04 13.75 -23.33
N SER A 59 -22.77 13.17 -22.38
CA SER A 59 -22.82 13.65 -21.00
C SER A 59 -21.43 13.54 -20.35
N HIS A 60 -21.26 14.19 -19.20
CA HIS A 60 -19.99 14.12 -18.47
C HIS A 60 -19.60 12.67 -18.08
N ALA A 61 -20.58 11.84 -17.71
CA ALA A 61 -20.34 10.43 -17.41
C ALA A 61 -19.90 9.64 -18.66
N GLU A 62 -20.63 9.77 -19.77
CA GLU A 62 -20.31 9.12 -21.06
C GLU A 62 -18.92 9.56 -21.58
N GLN A 63 -18.56 10.84 -21.44
CA GLN A 63 -17.23 11.33 -21.80
C GLN A 63 -16.15 10.68 -20.94
N LYS A 64 -16.37 10.56 -19.62
CA LYS A 64 -15.41 9.92 -18.71
C LYS A 64 -15.21 8.44 -19.06
N GLU A 65 -16.26 7.73 -19.44
CA GLU A 65 -16.18 6.35 -19.92
C GLU A 65 -15.36 6.25 -21.22
N MET A 66 -15.56 7.17 -22.16
CA MET A 66 -14.78 7.24 -23.41
C MET A 66 -13.30 7.54 -23.17
N GLU A 67 -12.98 8.43 -22.24
CA GLU A 67 -11.61 8.72 -21.83
C GLU A 67 -10.96 7.50 -21.17
N GLN A 68 -11.65 6.85 -20.24
CA GLN A 68 -11.18 5.62 -19.59
C GLN A 68 -10.94 4.50 -20.62
N ALA A 69 -11.88 4.26 -21.52
CA ALA A 69 -11.73 3.24 -22.56
C ALA A 69 -10.56 3.55 -23.51
N TYR A 70 -10.31 4.82 -23.78
CA TYR A 70 -9.14 5.26 -24.55
C TYR A 70 -7.84 4.98 -23.80
N GLU A 71 -7.76 5.31 -22.51
CA GLU A 71 -6.60 5.03 -21.66
C GLU A 71 -6.31 3.52 -21.60
N ILE A 72 -7.33 2.68 -21.36
CA ILE A 72 -7.22 1.21 -21.43
C ILE A 72 -6.68 0.75 -22.79
N THR A 73 -7.14 1.36 -23.88
CA THR A 73 -6.64 1.05 -25.24
C THR A 73 -5.16 1.44 -25.43
N LEU A 74 -4.66 2.44 -24.70
CA LEU A 74 -3.27 2.89 -24.80
C LEU A 74 -2.29 1.99 -24.05
N ILE A 75 -2.64 1.61 -22.81
CA ILE A 75 -1.71 0.95 -21.88
C ILE A 75 -2.05 -0.53 -21.60
N GLY A 76 -3.22 -0.99 -22.05
CA GLY A 76 -3.74 -2.34 -21.78
C GLY A 76 -4.61 -2.40 -20.54
N HIS A 77 -5.53 -3.38 -20.53
CA HIS A 77 -6.50 -3.60 -19.46
C HIS A 77 -5.84 -3.86 -18.11
N ASP A 78 -5.03 -4.90 -18.02
CA ASP A 78 -4.40 -5.35 -16.77
C ASP A 78 -3.54 -4.24 -16.15
N THR A 79 -2.80 -3.52 -16.99
CA THR A 79 -1.94 -2.40 -16.58
C THR A 79 -2.76 -1.23 -16.04
N TYR A 80 -3.86 -0.87 -16.70
CA TYR A 80 -4.75 0.20 -16.23
C TYR A 80 -5.33 -0.14 -14.84
N TYR A 81 -5.88 -1.34 -14.68
CA TYR A 81 -6.51 -1.73 -13.42
C TYR A 81 -5.50 -1.98 -12.30
N ARG A 82 -4.31 -2.49 -12.59
CA ARG A 82 -3.21 -2.58 -11.61
C ARG A 82 -2.83 -1.23 -11.05
N ARG A 83 -2.64 -0.22 -11.92
CA ARG A 83 -2.30 1.14 -11.48
C ARG A 83 -3.42 1.78 -10.68
N LYS A 84 -4.68 1.60 -11.13
CA LYS A 84 -5.85 2.06 -10.38
C LYS A 84 -5.90 1.43 -8.99
N ALA A 85 -5.64 0.12 -8.87
CA ALA A 85 -5.60 -0.56 -7.58
C ALA A 85 -4.50 0.00 -6.66
N VAL A 86 -3.34 0.38 -7.19
CA VAL A 86 -2.28 1.04 -6.39
C VAL A 86 -2.72 2.43 -5.92
N VAL A 87 -3.40 3.22 -6.77
CA VAL A 87 -3.99 4.50 -6.35
C VAL A 87 -5.02 4.30 -5.24
N ASP A 88 -5.90 3.30 -5.39
CA ASP A 88 -6.92 2.97 -4.40
C ASP A 88 -6.26 2.49 -3.09
N PHE A 89 -5.19 1.69 -3.15
CA PHE A 89 -4.39 1.28 -1.99
C PHE A 89 -3.87 2.47 -1.19
N PHE A 90 -3.20 3.43 -1.83
CA PHE A 90 -2.70 4.63 -1.14
C PHE A 90 -3.84 5.49 -0.58
N ASN A 91 -4.92 5.69 -1.33
CA ASN A 91 -6.07 6.50 -0.90
C ASN A 91 -6.86 5.86 0.25
N ASN A 92 -7.01 4.53 0.26
CA ASN A 92 -7.84 3.83 1.22
C ASN A 92 -7.07 3.36 2.45
N PHE A 93 -5.74 3.45 2.45
CA PHE A 93 -4.93 3.03 3.60
C PHE A 93 -5.36 3.74 4.89
N ARG A 94 -5.84 2.94 5.85
CA ARG A 94 -6.20 3.39 7.19
C ARG A 94 -5.77 2.32 8.18
N LEU A 95 -5.14 2.75 9.26
CA LEU A 95 -4.93 1.89 10.41
C LEU A 95 -6.23 1.80 11.22
N SER A 96 -6.57 0.58 11.64
CA SER A 96 -7.80 0.31 12.39
C SER A 96 -7.74 0.98 13.77
N LYS A 97 -8.81 1.68 14.13
CA LYS A 97 -9.05 2.23 15.48
C LYS A 97 -10.16 1.46 16.22
N LEU A 98 -10.26 0.16 15.94
CA LEU A 98 -11.33 -0.65 16.50
C LEU A 98 -10.97 -1.05 17.93
N ASN A 99 -11.83 -0.66 18.87
CA ASN A 99 -11.85 -1.21 20.22
C ASN A 99 -12.94 -2.28 20.29
N LEU A 100 -12.56 -3.51 20.63
CA LEU A 100 -13.52 -4.58 20.84
C LEU A 100 -14.06 -4.56 22.26
N PRO A 101 -15.33 -4.94 22.47
CA PRO A 101 -15.84 -5.11 23.81
C PRO A 101 -15.02 -6.17 24.56
N VAL A 102 -14.60 -5.85 25.79
CA VAL A 102 -13.98 -6.83 26.69
C VAL A 102 -14.99 -7.94 26.91
N LEU A 103 -14.74 -9.13 26.37
CA LEU A 103 -15.57 -10.28 26.63
C LEU A 103 -15.50 -10.60 28.13
N SER A 104 -16.63 -10.49 28.82
CA SER A 104 -16.82 -11.17 30.11
C SER A 104 -16.68 -12.67 29.87
N GLU A 105 -16.08 -13.37 30.83
CA GLU A 105 -15.87 -14.81 30.79
C GLU A 105 -17.10 -15.53 30.23
N LEU A 106 -16.98 -16.07 29.02
CA LEU A 106 -17.97 -16.97 28.48
C LEU A 106 -18.01 -18.18 29.43
N ASN A 107 -19.20 -18.60 29.88
CA ASN A 107 -19.36 -19.85 30.62
C ASN A 107 -18.98 -21.01 29.67
N THR A 108 -17.72 -21.44 29.75
CA THR A 108 -17.04 -22.33 28.80
C THR A 108 -17.05 -23.80 29.20
N GLU A 109 -17.37 -24.09 30.47
CA GLU A 109 -17.49 -25.48 30.96
C GLU A 109 -18.58 -26.27 30.22
N ILE A 110 -19.57 -25.59 29.64
CA ILE A 110 -20.74 -26.23 29.00
C ILE A 110 -20.47 -26.56 27.51
N LEU A 111 -19.46 -25.96 26.87
CA LEU A 111 -19.26 -26.11 25.42
C LEU A 111 -18.43 -27.35 25.04
N PHE A 112 -17.47 -27.80 25.85
CA PHE A 112 -16.45 -28.77 25.43
C PHE A 112 -16.51 -30.15 26.11
N GLU A 113 -17.68 -30.62 26.54
CA GLU A 113 -17.83 -31.97 27.14
C GLU A 113 -17.32 -33.12 26.24
N LYS A 114 -17.17 -32.90 24.93
CA LYS A 114 -16.79 -33.92 23.93
C LYS A 114 -15.49 -33.65 23.17
N GLY A 115 -14.66 -32.70 23.62
CA GLY A 115 -13.37 -32.36 22.97
C GLY A 115 -13.48 -31.58 21.65
N SER A 116 -14.65 -31.58 20.99
CA SER A 116 -14.93 -30.83 19.76
C SER A 116 -16.39 -30.38 19.69
N VAL A 117 -16.64 -29.25 19.03
CA VAL A 117 -17.95 -28.63 18.81
C VAL A 117 -18.10 -28.24 17.35
N THR A 118 -19.26 -28.49 16.75
CA THR A 118 -19.58 -28.00 15.41
C THR A 118 -20.10 -26.58 15.46
N LEU A 119 -19.67 -25.77 14.50
CA LEU A 119 -20.10 -24.39 14.29
C LEU A 119 -20.93 -24.38 13.01
N ASN A 120 -22.21 -24.07 13.11
CA ASN A 120 -23.18 -24.23 12.02
C ASN A 120 -23.60 -22.89 11.40
N THR A 121 -23.21 -21.77 12.02
CA THR A 121 -23.54 -20.42 11.57
C THR A 121 -22.36 -19.46 11.71
N MET A 122 -22.36 -18.40 10.89
CA MET A 122 -21.35 -17.33 10.96
C MET A 122 -21.30 -16.68 12.34
N ALA A 123 -22.43 -16.60 13.06
CA ALA A 123 -22.45 -16.07 14.43
C ALA A 123 -21.72 -16.98 15.43
N GLU A 124 -21.87 -18.30 15.29
CA GLU A 124 -21.13 -19.29 16.10
C GLU A 124 -19.64 -19.26 15.79
N VAL A 125 -19.27 -19.14 14.50
CA VAL A 125 -17.88 -18.94 14.08
C VAL A 125 -17.31 -17.67 14.70
N ASN A 126 -17.95 -16.52 14.48
CA ASN A 126 -17.48 -15.23 14.95
C ASN A 126 -17.30 -15.20 16.47
N ARG A 127 -18.26 -15.74 17.23
CA ARG A 127 -18.17 -15.85 18.69
C ARG A 127 -17.02 -16.75 19.13
N SER A 128 -16.79 -17.85 18.42
CA SER A 128 -15.71 -18.80 18.71
C SER A 128 -14.34 -18.20 18.44
N LEU A 129 -14.17 -17.53 17.30
CA LEU A 129 -12.93 -16.85 16.93
C LEU A 129 -12.58 -15.75 17.93
N LEU A 130 -13.55 -14.89 18.25
CA LEU A 130 -13.36 -13.85 19.25
C LEU A 130 -12.93 -14.44 20.60
N TYR A 131 -13.55 -15.54 21.03
CA TYR A 131 -13.21 -16.23 22.27
C TYR A 131 -11.78 -16.79 22.27
N ILE A 132 -11.41 -17.62 21.28
CA ILE A 132 -10.09 -18.28 21.28
C ILE A 132 -8.95 -17.27 21.12
N ILE A 133 -9.15 -16.20 20.34
CA ILE A 133 -8.17 -15.13 20.17
C ILE A 133 -8.02 -14.34 21.47
N SER A 134 -9.14 -13.95 22.10
CA SER A 134 -9.12 -13.23 23.39
C SER A 134 -8.39 -14.00 24.49
N LEU A 135 -8.53 -15.33 24.51
CA LEU A 135 -7.82 -16.17 25.48
C LEU A 135 -6.32 -16.26 25.21
N GLU A 136 -5.95 -16.32 23.94
CA GLU A 136 -4.55 -16.47 23.56
C GLU A 136 -3.76 -15.18 23.80
N VAL A 137 -4.36 -14.03 23.46
CA VAL A 137 -3.74 -12.71 23.65
C VAL A 137 -3.40 -12.43 25.11
N LYS A 138 -4.21 -12.94 26.06
CA LYS A 138 -3.97 -12.77 27.50
C LYS A 138 -2.78 -13.57 28.04
N LYS A 139 -2.14 -14.42 27.23
CA LYS A 139 -1.01 -15.25 27.65
C LYS A 139 0.30 -14.51 27.44
N SER A 140 1.25 -14.73 28.35
CA SER A 140 2.59 -14.13 28.31
C SER A 140 3.49 -14.60 27.16
N ASN A 141 3.06 -15.58 26.37
CA ASN A 141 3.72 -16.09 25.16
C ASN A 141 2.67 -16.73 24.25
N GLY A 142 1.61 -15.98 23.95
CA GLY A 142 0.52 -16.45 23.10
C GLY A 142 1.01 -16.80 21.69
N THR A 143 0.44 -17.83 21.08
CA THR A 143 0.74 -18.18 19.68
C THR A 143 -0.55 -18.37 18.91
N ILE A 144 -0.69 -17.65 17.79
CA ILE A 144 -1.82 -17.80 16.86
C ILE A 144 -1.26 -18.13 15.48
N ASP A 145 -1.58 -19.32 14.99
CA ASP A 145 -1.24 -19.78 13.65
C ASP A 145 -2.47 -19.67 12.77
N LEU A 146 -2.34 -18.94 11.66
CA LEU A 146 -3.42 -18.62 10.75
C LEU A 146 -3.09 -19.19 9.37
N LEU A 147 -3.88 -20.15 8.91
CA LEU A 147 -3.94 -20.54 7.50
C LEU A 147 -5.31 -20.10 6.99
N VAL A 148 -5.42 -18.84 6.56
CA VAL A 148 -6.68 -18.20 6.18
C VAL A 148 -6.38 -17.06 5.20
N GLN A 149 -7.33 -16.73 4.33
CA GLN A 149 -7.19 -15.54 3.51
C GLN A 149 -7.63 -14.29 4.28
N PRO A 150 -7.01 -13.12 4.03
CA PRO A 150 -7.34 -11.89 4.73
C PRO A 150 -8.66 -11.23 4.26
N ASP A 151 -9.52 -11.98 3.57
CA ASP A 151 -10.80 -11.53 3.01
C ASP A 151 -11.91 -11.44 4.09
N CYS A 152 -11.69 -12.04 5.26
CA CYS A 152 -12.63 -11.98 6.38
C CYS A 152 -12.39 -10.72 7.23
N ASP A 153 -13.14 -9.66 6.93
CA ASP A 153 -13.07 -8.39 7.68
C ASP A 153 -13.22 -8.57 9.18
N PHE A 154 -14.14 -9.44 9.63
CA PHE A 154 -14.35 -9.67 11.05
C PHE A 154 -13.10 -10.21 11.75
N LEU A 155 -12.43 -11.22 11.16
CA LEU A 155 -11.23 -11.80 11.73
C LEU A 155 -10.06 -10.80 11.73
N MET A 156 -9.81 -10.13 10.60
CA MET A 156 -8.73 -9.14 10.49
C MET A 156 -8.93 -8.00 11.49
N ASN A 157 -10.17 -7.53 11.64
CA ASN A 157 -10.53 -6.49 12.61
C ASN A 157 -10.34 -6.93 14.06
N ILE A 158 -10.58 -8.21 14.38
CA ILE A 158 -10.32 -8.73 15.73
C ILE A 158 -8.83 -8.77 16.05
N LEU A 159 -8.06 -9.30 15.10
CA LEU A 159 -6.62 -9.43 15.27
C LEU A 159 -5.93 -8.06 15.33
N ALA A 160 -6.46 -7.06 14.63
CA ALA A 160 -5.96 -5.69 14.62
C ALA A 160 -6.65 -4.75 15.64
N ALA A 161 -7.37 -5.27 16.64
CA ALA A 161 -8.05 -4.42 17.62
C ALA A 161 -7.06 -3.77 18.60
N GLU A 162 -7.21 -2.46 18.87
CA GLU A 162 -6.24 -1.66 19.64
C GLU A 162 -6.19 -2.04 21.12
N ASN A 163 -7.29 -2.54 21.69
CA ASN A 163 -7.38 -2.87 23.12
C ASN A 163 -6.84 -4.27 23.47
N TYR A 164 -6.35 -5.02 22.50
CA TYR A 164 -5.60 -6.24 22.76
C TYR A 164 -4.12 -5.87 22.92
N ASP A 165 -3.60 -5.98 24.14
CA ASP A 165 -2.16 -5.98 24.37
C ASP A 165 -1.57 -7.27 23.79
N CYS A 166 -1.32 -7.26 22.48
CA CYS A 166 -0.74 -8.36 21.72
C CYS A 166 0.79 -8.42 21.83
N SER A 167 1.42 -7.60 22.70
CA SER A 167 2.89 -7.48 22.76
C SER A 167 3.60 -8.82 23.02
N GLN A 168 2.92 -9.73 23.72
CA GLN A 168 3.43 -11.07 24.05
C GLN A 168 2.92 -12.17 23.12
N THR A 169 2.13 -11.85 22.10
CA THR A 169 1.53 -12.82 21.18
C THR A 169 2.24 -12.84 19.84
N THR A 170 2.69 -14.02 19.42
CA THR A 170 3.23 -14.23 18.07
C THR A 170 2.13 -14.71 17.15
N ILE A 171 1.95 -14.03 16.02
CA ILE A 171 0.98 -14.42 15.00
C ILE A 171 1.74 -14.81 13.73
N ARG A 172 1.54 -16.05 13.27
CA ARG A 172 2.11 -16.57 12.01
C ARG A 172 0.98 -16.77 11.03
N HIS A 173 0.98 -16.05 9.92
CA HIS A 173 -0.13 -16.03 8.99
C HIS A 173 0.32 -16.47 7.59
N ILE A 174 -0.18 -17.62 7.14
CA ILE A 174 0.07 -18.14 5.79
C ILE A 174 -1.14 -17.79 4.92
N ILE A 175 -0.90 -17.00 3.87
CA ILE A 175 -1.89 -16.62 2.87
C ILE A 175 -1.56 -17.24 1.50
N CYS A 176 -2.55 -17.33 0.63
CA CYS A 176 -2.35 -17.75 -0.75
C CYS A 176 -2.38 -16.53 -1.66
N LEU A 177 -1.34 -16.33 -2.45
CA LEU A 177 -1.32 -15.31 -3.49
C LEU A 177 -1.65 -15.91 -4.85
N ASN A 178 -2.21 -15.07 -5.73
CA ASN A 178 -2.48 -15.45 -7.09
C ASN A 178 -1.17 -15.52 -7.90
N ASN A 179 -1.03 -16.57 -8.71
CA ASN A 179 0.00 -16.65 -9.75
C ASN A 179 -0.55 -16.49 -11.17
N SER A 180 -1.88 -16.45 -11.34
CA SER A 180 -2.46 -16.33 -12.67
C SER A 180 -2.51 -14.87 -13.11
N THR A 181 -2.12 -14.61 -14.36
CA THR A 181 -2.32 -13.31 -15.02
C THR A 181 -3.80 -13.04 -15.33
N SER A 182 -4.67 -14.06 -15.28
CA SER A 182 -6.11 -13.88 -15.36
C SER A 182 -6.60 -13.22 -14.07
N GLU A 183 -7.19 -12.03 -14.19
CA GLU A 183 -7.85 -11.34 -13.08
C GLU A 183 -8.86 -12.28 -12.41
N SER A 184 -8.79 -12.39 -11.08
CA SER A 184 -9.89 -12.97 -10.33
C SER A 184 -11.13 -12.14 -10.61
N ILE A 185 -12.25 -12.81 -10.92
CA ILE A 185 -13.54 -12.15 -11.20
C ILE A 185 -13.99 -11.30 -10.00
N THR A 186 -13.56 -11.66 -8.79
CA THR A 186 -13.98 -11.00 -7.54
C THR A 186 -13.06 -9.83 -7.15
N TYR A 187 -11.75 -9.96 -7.36
CA TYR A 187 -10.77 -8.94 -6.99
C TYR A 187 -9.65 -8.80 -8.04
N PRO A 188 -9.73 -7.82 -8.96
CA PRO A 188 -8.58 -7.47 -9.78
C PRO A 188 -7.42 -7.03 -8.86
N ASN A 189 -6.21 -7.54 -9.08
CA ASN A 189 -5.03 -7.32 -8.24
C ASN A 189 -5.15 -7.86 -6.80
N TYR A 190 -5.68 -9.08 -6.66
CA TYR A 190 -5.87 -9.74 -5.36
C TYR A 190 -4.65 -9.70 -4.42
N ASN A 191 -3.42 -9.83 -4.91
CA ASN A 191 -2.24 -9.81 -4.04
C ASN A 191 -2.08 -8.45 -3.32
N LEU A 192 -2.40 -7.35 -4.01
CA LEU A 192 -2.41 -6.00 -3.41
C LEU A 192 -3.58 -5.84 -2.43
N HIS A 193 -4.73 -6.46 -2.71
CA HIS A 193 -5.84 -6.52 -1.77
C HIS A 193 -5.45 -7.25 -0.48
N CYS A 194 -4.76 -8.39 -0.58
CA CYS A 194 -4.25 -9.10 0.58
C CYS A 194 -3.29 -8.23 1.39
N LEU A 195 -2.37 -7.52 0.72
CA LEU A 195 -1.46 -6.57 1.38
C LEU A 195 -2.25 -5.52 2.17
N GLU A 196 -3.20 -4.83 1.54
CA GLU A 196 -4.04 -3.81 2.17
C GLU A 196 -4.70 -4.32 3.47
N LYS A 197 -5.23 -5.54 3.45
CA LYS A 197 -5.95 -6.14 4.59
C LYS A 197 -5.04 -6.52 5.75
N ILE A 198 -3.79 -6.86 5.50
CA ILE A 198 -2.86 -7.29 6.56
C ILE A 198 -2.05 -6.15 7.16
N LEU A 199 -1.88 -5.01 6.49
CA LEU A 199 -1.06 -3.89 7.01
C LEU A 199 -1.46 -3.43 8.42
N PRO A 200 -2.76 -3.32 8.77
CA PRO A 200 -3.16 -2.95 10.12
C PRO A 200 -2.64 -3.89 11.22
N LEU A 201 -2.35 -5.16 10.89
CA LEU A 201 -1.82 -6.13 11.86
C LEU A 201 -0.38 -5.80 12.28
N TYR A 202 0.44 -5.30 11.36
CA TYR A 202 1.80 -4.84 11.68
C TYR A 202 1.81 -3.61 12.60
N SER A 203 0.70 -2.87 12.69
CA SER A 203 0.58 -1.72 13.60
C SER A 203 0.23 -2.11 15.03
N ASN A 204 -0.55 -3.17 15.22
CA ASN A 204 -1.18 -3.47 16.52
C ASN A 204 -0.69 -4.80 17.12
N VAL A 205 0.18 -5.53 16.41
CA VAL A 205 0.74 -6.82 16.85
C VAL A 205 2.25 -6.83 16.64
N ASP A 206 3.00 -6.68 17.72
CA ASP A 206 4.48 -6.61 17.73
C ASP A 206 5.16 -7.76 16.96
N LYS A 207 4.59 -8.97 17.04
CA LYS A 207 5.16 -10.19 16.46
C LYS A 207 4.27 -10.82 15.39
N TYR A 208 3.74 -9.99 14.49
CA TYR A 208 3.03 -10.46 13.30
C TYR A 208 4.00 -10.82 12.17
N ASN A 209 3.87 -12.03 11.63
CA ASN A 209 4.68 -12.52 10.52
C ASN A 209 3.76 -13.12 9.45
N CYS A 210 3.73 -12.49 8.28
CA CYS A 210 2.96 -12.98 7.14
C CYS A 210 3.85 -13.73 6.15
N PHE A 211 3.39 -14.90 5.74
CA PHE A 211 4.01 -15.78 4.77
C PHE A 211 3.03 -16.05 3.64
N TYR A 212 3.56 -16.32 2.46
CA TYR A 212 2.78 -16.60 1.28
C TYR A 212 3.28 -17.83 0.53
N TYR A 213 2.38 -18.40 -0.25
CA TYR A 213 2.68 -19.31 -1.34
C TYR A 213 1.74 -18.98 -2.51
N TYR A 214 2.04 -19.51 -3.70
CA TYR A 214 1.23 -19.28 -4.88
C TYR A 214 0.33 -20.47 -5.22
N ASP A 215 -0.92 -20.19 -5.58
CA ASP A 215 -1.87 -21.16 -6.14
C ASP A 215 -2.99 -20.41 -6.89
N HIS A 216 -3.88 -21.15 -7.56
CA HIS A 216 -5.10 -20.62 -8.16
C HIS A 216 -6.16 -20.39 -7.09
N ILE A 217 -6.43 -19.12 -6.74
CA ILE A 217 -7.37 -18.74 -5.67
C ILE A 217 -8.76 -19.34 -5.87
N ASP A 218 -9.27 -19.34 -7.11
CA ASP A 218 -10.60 -19.88 -7.43
C ASP A 218 -10.71 -21.38 -7.12
N SER A 219 -9.58 -22.11 -7.09
CA SER A 219 -9.54 -23.53 -6.74
C SER A 219 -9.56 -23.77 -5.22
N LYS A 220 -9.03 -22.82 -4.43
CA LYS A 220 -9.01 -22.89 -2.95
C LYS A 220 -10.39 -22.69 -2.34
N CYS A 221 -11.15 -21.71 -2.84
CA CYS A 221 -12.54 -21.49 -2.46
C CYS A 221 -13.53 -22.34 -3.26
N SER A 222 -13.05 -23.39 -3.94
CA SER A 222 -13.93 -24.31 -4.65
C SER A 222 -14.89 -24.98 -3.67
N LYS A 223 -16.13 -25.24 -4.13
CA LYS A 223 -17.16 -25.95 -3.35
C LYS A 223 -16.74 -27.37 -2.93
N PHE A 224 -15.60 -27.87 -3.40
CA PHE A 224 -15.10 -29.21 -3.13
C PHE A 224 -14.03 -29.26 -2.03
N THR A 225 -13.55 -28.12 -1.53
CA THR A 225 -12.64 -28.07 -0.38
C THR A 225 -13.44 -27.89 0.91
N LEU A 226 -13.42 -28.89 1.80
CA LEU A 226 -14.22 -28.84 3.04
C LEU A 226 -13.79 -27.72 3.99
N PHE A 227 -12.55 -27.80 4.50
CA PHE A 227 -12.02 -26.83 5.46
C PHE A 227 -10.72 -26.22 4.91
N PRO A 228 -10.80 -25.24 4.00
CA PRO A 228 -9.62 -24.58 3.46
C PRO A 228 -8.88 -23.73 4.50
N TYR A 229 -9.53 -23.38 5.60
CA TYR A 229 -8.98 -22.47 6.61
C TYR A 229 -8.84 -23.12 7.98
N VAL A 230 -7.75 -22.80 8.66
CA VAL A 230 -7.42 -23.29 10.00
C VAL A 230 -6.85 -22.16 10.85
N ILE A 231 -7.36 -22.02 12.07
CA ILE A 231 -6.85 -21.09 13.07
C ILE A 231 -6.46 -21.91 14.30
N ILE A 232 -5.21 -21.84 14.72
CA ILE A 232 -4.67 -22.67 15.81
C ILE A 232 -4.10 -21.75 16.89
N THR A 233 -4.51 -21.97 18.13
CA THR A 233 -3.94 -21.34 19.32
C THR A 233 -3.23 -22.38 20.19
N SER A 234 -2.70 -22.00 21.35
CA SER A 234 -2.10 -22.99 22.24
C SER A 234 -3.10 -24.02 22.78
N GLN A 235 -4.39 -23.70 22.84
CA GLN A 235 -5.44 -24.56 23.42
C GLN A 235 -6.54 -25.01 22.45
N PHE A 236 -6.70 -24.34 21.30
CA PHE A 236 -7.81 -24.60 20.38
C PHE A 236 -7.35 -24.65 18.94
N ALA A 237 -8.05 -25.42 18.11
CA ALA A 237 -7.98 -25.33 16.66
C ALA A 237 -9.39 -25.17 16.09
N CYS A 238 -9.54 -24.23 15.16
CA CYS A 238 -10.79 -23.94 14.49
C CYS A 238 -10.61 -24.18 12.98
N LEU A 239 -11.24 -25.23 12.47
CA LEU A 239 -11.33 -25.55 11.05
C LEU A 239 -12.56 -24.84 10.48
N LEU A 240 -12.42 -24.14 9.35
CA LEU A 240 -13.50 -23.31 8.80
C LEU A 240 -13.71 -23.57 7.31
N THR A 241 -14.96 -23.47 6.88
CA THR A 241 -15.35 -23.50 5.46
C THR A 241 -14.82 -22.27 4.72
N GLY A 242 -14.76 -22.34 3.38
CA GLY A 242 -14.21 -21.26 2.55
C GLY A 242 -14.98 -19.93 2.62
N ASP A 243 -16.26 -19.97 2.99
CA ASP A 243 -17.10 -18.80 3.27
C ASP A 243 -17.10 -18.39 4.75
N MET A 244 -16.37 -19.13 5.60
CA MET A 244 -16.28 -18.96 7.05
C MET A 244 -17.63 -18.93 7.78
N THR A 245 -18.66 -19.56 7.22
CA THR A 245 -19.98 -19.65 7.85
C THR A 245 -20.13 -20.87 8.75
N GLN A 246 -19.30 -21.89 8.56
CA GLN A 246 -19.35 -23.15 9.31
C GLN A 246 -17.95 -23.64 9.67
N GLY A 247 -17.87 -24.55 10.64
CA GLY A 247 -16.58 -25.06 11.09
C GLY A 247 -16.64 -26.11 12.20
N ILE A 248 -15.46 -26.48 12.66
CA ILE A 248 -15.27 -27.36 13.82
C ILE A 248 -14.25 -26.70 14.74
N LEU A 249 -14.62 -26.52 15.99
CA LEU A 249 -13.73 -26.06 17.05
C LEU A 249 -13.35 -27.25 17.93
N THR A 250 -12.06 -27.47 18.16
CA THR A 250 -11.56 -28.58 18.97
C THR A 250 -10.50 -28.11 19.96
N ASN A 251 -10.46 -28.74 21.13
CA ASN A 251 -9.39 -28.64 22.12
C ASN A 251 -8.70 -29.99 22.39
N ALA A 252 -8.96 -30.99 21.54
CA ALA A 252 -8.37 -32.32 21.67
C ALA A 252 -6.83 -32.26 21.46
N PRO A 253 -6.01 -32.72 22.43
CA PRO A 253 -4.55 -32.58 22.36
C PRO A 253 -3.91 -33.24 21.12
N GLU A 254 -4.43 -34.39 20.71
CA GLU A 254 -3.97 -35.13 19.53
C GLU A 254 -4.24 -34.34 18.24
N SER A 255 -5.43 -33.74 18.12
CA SER A 255 -5.78 -32.88 16.98
C SER A 255 -4.95 -31.61 16.94
N LEU A 256 -4.72 -30.96 18.08
CA LEU A 256 -3.87 -29.78 18.17
C LEU A 256 -2.44 -30.07 17.71
N THR A 257 -1.89 -31.22 18.13
CA THR A 257 -0.53 -31.63 17.75
C THR A 257 -0.46 -31.84 16.24
N LEU A 258 -1.38 -32.61 15.68
CA LEU A 258 -1.45 -32.86 14.23
C LEU A 258 -1.56 -31.56 13.42
N PHE A 259 -2.46 -30.65 13.79
CA PHE A 259 -2.66 -29.41 13.04
C PHE A 259 -1.46 -28.48 13.13
N LYS A 260 -0.77 -28.41 14.28
CA LYS A 260 0.48 -27.66 14.43
C LYS A 260 1.60 -28.24 13.57
N ASP A 261 1.72 -29.57 13.53
CA ASP A 261 2.74 -30.24 12.70
C ASP A 261 2.51 -29.95 11.21
N ILE A 262 1.26 -30.06 10.73
CA ILE A 262 0.89 -29.73 9.35
C ILE A 262 1.13 -28.25 9.07
N PHE A 263 0.74 -27.35 9.97
CA PHE A 263 0.97 -25.92 9.82
C PHE A 263 2.46 -25.58 9.71
N ASN A 264 3.30 -26.16 10.57
CA ASN A 264 4.75 -25.94 10.53
C ASN A 264 5.38 -26.52 9.25
N GLN A 265 4.85 -27.63 8.72
CA GLN A 265 5.25 -28.14 7.41
C GLN A 265 4.92 -27.13 6.30
N TYR A 266 3.71 -26.58 6.27
CA TYR A 266 3.35 -25.55 5.29
C TYR A 266 4.20 -24.29 5.45
N LEU A 267 4.45 -23.86 6.68
CA LEU A 267 5.28 -22.70 6.96
C LEU A 267 6.70 -22.87 6.39
N SER A 268 7.29 -24.07 6.50
CA SER A 268 8.62 -24.37 5.93
C SER A 268 8.69 -24.32 4.40
N MET A 269 7.54 -24.38 3.73
CA MET A 269 7.43 -24.28 2.27
C MET A 269 6.99 -22.88 1.82
N ALA A 270 6.54 -22.03 2.74
CA ALA A 270 6.07 -20.69 2.45
C ALA A 270 7.23 -19.68 2.48
N SER A 271 7.06 -18.57 1.76
CA SER A 271 8.01 -17.46 1.73
C SER A 271 7.49 -16.30 2.57
N PRO A 272 8.33 -15.51 3.25
CA PRO A 272 7.86 -14.31 3.95
C PRO A 272 7.31 -13.31 2.93
N LEU A 273 6.18 -12.67 3.25
CA LEU A 273 5.56 -11.67 2.40
C LEU A 273 6.18 -10.28 2.63
N LEU A 274 6.30 -9.93 3.91
CA LEU A 274 6.95 -8.72 4.38
C LEU A 274 7.91 -9.07 5.52
N ARG A 275 9.02 -8.36 5.63
CA ARG A 275 9.93 -8.46 6.77
C ARG A 275 10.02 -7.13 7.51
N PRO A 276 9.62 -7.08 8.79
CA PRO A 276 9.86 -5.91 9.62
C PRO A 276 11.36 -5.60 9.74
N ILE A 277 11.72 -4.34 9.55
CA ILE A 277 13.05 -3.80 9.83
C ILE A 277 12.95 -3.13 11.20
N ASN A 278 13.44 -3.81 12.24
CA ASN A 278 13.10 -3.49 13.63
C ASN A 278 14.10 -2.56 14.31
N ASP A 279 15.30 -2.42 13.73
CA ASP A 279 16.34 -1.58 14.31
C ASP A 279 17.19 -0.86 13.26
N VAL A 280 17.93 0.13 13.76
CA VAL A 280 18.78 1.01 12.96
C VAL A 280 19.91 0.22 12.26
N THR A 281 20.38 -0.88 12.82
CA THR A 281 21.44 -1.71 12.23
C THR A 281 20.90 -2.47 11.02
N GLU A 282 19.71 -3.05 11.14
CA GLU A 282 19.00 -3.68 10.01
C GLU A 282 18.71 -2.64 8.92
N GLN A 283 18.24 -1.45 9.31
CA GLN A 283 17.96 -0.36 8.37
C GLN A 283 19.23 0.08 7.61
N ILE A 284 20.35 0.29 8.32
CA ILE A 284 21.63 0.64 7.69
C ILE A 284 22.09 -0.48 6.74
N SER A 285 22.02 -1.74 7.17
CA SER A 285 22.42 -2.89 6.37
C SER A 285 21.58 -3.01 5.09
N TYR A 286 20.28 -2.78 5.22
CA TYR A 286 19.35 -2.79 4.11
C TYR A 286 19.64 -1.68 3.09
N LEU A 287 19.93 -0.47 3.57
CA LEU A 287 20.29 0.68 2.73
C LEU A 287 21.66 0.49 2.05
N ASP A 288 22.64 -0.08 2.75
CA ASP A 288 23.95 -0.42 2.19
C ASP A 288 23.81 -1.47 1.07
N ASN A 289 23.01 -2.51 1.30
CA ASN A 289 22.68 -3.50 0.27
C ASN A 289 22.00 -2.85 -0.94
N MET A 290 21.06 -1.93 -0.72
CA MET A 290 20.42 -1.21 -1.83
C MET A 290 21.44 -0.44 -2.67
N ILE A 291 22.38 0.28 -2.06
CA ILE A 291 23.42 1.05 -2.78
C ILE A 291 24.24 0.15 -3.72
N HIS A 292 24.45 -1.11 -3.37
CA HIS A 292 25.23 -2.06 -4.15
C HIS A 292 24.45 -2.76 -5.28
N VAL A 293 23.15 -2.93 -5.12
CA VAL A 293 22.32 -3.74 -6.04
C VAL A 293 21.45 -2.88 -6.96
N VAL A 294 21.04 -1.70 -6.50
CA VAL A 294 20.04 -0.86 -7.16
C VAL A 294 20.70 0.06 -8.17
N ARG A 295 20.14 0.06 -9.39
CA ARG A 295 20.55 0.98 -10.46
C ARG A 295 19.58 2.13 -10.67
N SER A 296 18.30 1.91 -10.39
CA SER A 296 17.28 2.93 -10.46
C SER A 296 16.12 2.60 -9.54
N GLY A 297 15.40 3.64 -9.13
CA GLY A 297 14.08 3.44 -8.55
C GLY A 297 13.28 4.64 -8.17
N TYR A 298 12.28 4.40 -7.32
CA TYR A 298 11.25 5.39 -7.02
C TYR A 298 11.08 5.50 -5.52
N SER A 299 11.14 6.73 -5.01
CA SER A 299 10.61 7.09 -3.71
C SER A 299 9.27 7.78 -3.93
N PHE A 300 8.21 7.24 -3.37
CA PHE A 300 6.86 7.76 -3.48
C PHE A 300 6.31 8.05 -2.09
N GLN A 301 6.14 9.34 -1.79
CA GLN A 301 5.64 9.87 -0.52
C GLN A 301 5.08 11.25 -0.77
N MET A 302 3.96 11.62 -0.19
CA MET A 302 3.36 12.96 -0.34
C MET A 302 4.23 14.06 0.28
N VAL A 303 4.76 13.87 1.50
CA VAL A 303 5.72 14.80 2.11
C VAL A 303 7.09 14.61 1.43
N PRO A 304 7.79 15.68 0.99
CA PRO A 304 9.07 15.51 0.33
C PRO A 304 10.13 14.90 1.26
N CYS A 305 10.98 14.03 0.71
CA CYS A 305 12.19 13.57 1.40
C CYS A 305 13.13 14.76 1.64
N LEU A 306 13.35 15.10 2.92
CA LEU A 306 14.24 16.21 3.31
C LEU A 306 15.55 15.73 3.92
N THR A 307 15.69 14.42 4.16
CA THR A 307 16.93 13.75 4.60
C THR A 307 18.20 14.30 3.94
N PRO A 308 18.27 14.52 2.60
CA PRO A 308 19.51 14.95 1.95
C PRO A 308 19.95 16.38 2.32
N TYR A 309 19.06 17.17 2.92
CA TYR A 309 19.27 18.58 3.23
C TYR A 309 19.46 18.84 4.73
N LEU A 310 19.36 17.81 5.58
CA LEU A 310 19.58 17.94 7.02
C LEU A 310 21.09 18.06 7.30
N THR A 311 21.58 19.28 7.43
CA THR A 311 22.98 19.54 7.78
C THR A 311 23.25 19.15 9.23
N ARG A 312 24.53 18.93 9.55
CA ARG A 312 24.98 18.73 10.93
C ARG A 312 24.41 19.77 11.90
N ASP A 313 24.41 21.04 11.52
CA ASP A 313 23.85 22.13 12.33
C ASP A 313 22.34 21.98 12.59
N ILE A 314 21.56 21.52 11.60
CA ILE A 314 20.12 21.25 11.77
C ILE A 314 19.92 20.06 12.72
N LEU A 315 20.70 19.00 12.54
CA LEU A 315 20.66 17.82 13.41
C LEU A 315 21.01 18.21 14.87
N ASP A 316 22.10 18.95 15.06
CA ASP A 316 22.53 19.43 16.38
C ASP A 316 21.53 20.42 17.01
N LYS A 317 20.75 21.17 16.21
CA LYS A 317 19.74 22.10 16.72
C LYS A 317 18.44 21.42 17.14
N TYR A 318 17.98 20.42 16.39
CA TYR A 318 16.61 19.91 16.54
C TYR A 318 16.50 18.53 17.19
N ILE A 319 17.55 17.71 17.19
CA ILE A 319 17.51 16.42 17.89
C ILE A 319 17.45 16.69 19.40
N ILE A 320 16.50 16.02 20.07
CA ILE A 320 16.18 16.24 21.49
C ILE A 320 17.45 16.09 22.33
N GLU A 321 17.69 17.05 23.23
CA GLU A 321 18.91 17.12 24.06
C GLU A 321 19.07 15.88 24.96
N ASP A 322 17.95 15.39 25.50
CA ASP A 322 17.90 14.23 26.41
C ASP A 322 17.88 12.87 25.69
N LEU A 323 18.03 12.83 24.37
CA LEU A 323 18.04 11.57 23.61
C LEU A 323 19.24 10.69 24.05
N PRO A 324 19.03 9.40 24.40
CA PRO A 324 20.14 8.51 24.74
C PRO A 324 21.14 8.39 23.57
N ASN A 325 22.44 8.48 23.87
CA ASN A 325 23.53 8.44 22.87
C ASN A 325 23.34 9.48 21.73
N ARG A 326 22.82 10.65 22.06
CA ARG A 326 22.54 11.74 21.10
C ARG A 326 23.72 12.05 20.18
N SER A 327 24.93 12.18 20.73
CA SER A 327 26.11 12.54 19.94
C SER A 327 26.46 11.47 18.90
N GLU A 328 26.38 10.20 19.28
CA GLU A 328 26.57 9.05 18.40
C GLU A 328 25.47 8.98 17.34
N PHE A 329 24.21 9.22 17.72
CA PHE A 329 23.09 9.25 16.78
C PHE A 329 23.25 10.34 15.72
N ILE A 330 23.59 11.57 16.12
CA ILE A 330 23.84 12.68 15.18
C ILE A 330 25.02 12.34 14.26
N GLN A 331 26.08 11.72 14.79
CA GLN A 331 27.22 11.30 13.97
C GLN A 331 26.83 10.23 12.94
N ALA A 332 26.02 9.25 13.35
CA ALA A 332 25.52 8.21 12.47
C ALA A 332 24.63 8.79 11.36
N MET A 333 23.72 9.70 11.71
CA MET A 333 22.84 10.38 10.76
C MET A 333 23.63 11.27 9.77
N ASP A 334 24.58 12.07 10.25
CA ASP A 334 25.44 12.91 9.40
C ASP A 334 26.30 12.05 8.45
N ASN A 335 26.83 10.92 8.93
CA ASN A 335 27.54 9.97 8.08
C ASN A 335 26.61 9.33 7.04
N TYR A 336 25.42 8.92 7.46
CA TYR A 336 24.40 8.36 6.57
C TYR A 336 24.04 9.33 5.43
N ILE A 337 23.78 10.60 5.76
CA ILE A 337 23.46 11.64 4.77
C ILE A 337 24.63 11.85 3.80
N LYS A 338 25.89 11.87 4.29
CA LYS A 338 27.07 11.98 3.41
C LYS A 338 27.22 10.78 2.48
N VAL A 339 27.00 9.56 2.97
CA VAL A 339 27.03 8.34 2.15
C VAL A 339 25.90 8.39 1.12
N PHE A 340 24.70 8.75 1.53
CA PHE A 340 23.55 8.94 0.64
C PHE A 340 23.86 9.93 -0.48
N LEU A 341 24.48 11.08 -0.16
CA LEU A 341 24.86 12.11 -1.13
C LEU A 341 26.07 11.75 -2.01
N SER A 342 26.92 10.81 -1.60
CA SER A 342 28.19 10.46 -2.29
C SER A 342 28.18 9.11 -3.03
N SER A 343 27.23 8.23 -2.71
CA SER A 343 27.09 6.90 -3.32
C SER A 343 26.40 6.95 -4.69
N HIS A 344 26.37 5.81 -5.40
CA HIS A 344 25.67 5.65 -6.69
C HIS A 344 24.14 5.76 -6.56
N MET A 345 23.60 6.08 -5.38
CA MET A 345 22.32 6.78 -5.23
C MET A 345 22.47 8.25 -5.63
N THR A 346 23.07 8.49 -6.80
CA THR A 346 23.03 9.79 -7.41
C THR A 346 21.56 10.18 -7.61
N PRO A 347 21.24 11.47 -7.52
CA PRO A 347 19.89 11.98 -7.82
C PRO A 347 19.36 11.64 -9.22
N ASP A 348 20.21 11.06 -10.07
CA ASP A 348 19.89 10.54 -11.40
C ASP A 348 19.26 9.13 -11.38
N ASN A 349 19.39 8.37 -10.30
CA ASN A 349 18.98 6.96 -10.25
C ASN A 349 17.64 6.76 -9.52
N ILE A 350 17.40 7.47 -8.41
CA ILE A 350 16.09 7.45 -7.73
C ILE A 350 15.27 8.65 -8.16
N THR A 351 14.05 8.41 -8.63
CA THR A 351 13.04 9.43 -8.86
C THR A 351 12.20 9.63 -7.60
N TYR A 352 12.16 10.85 -7.09
CA TYR A 352 11.42 11.22 -5.89
C TYR A 352 10.10 11.88 -6.29
N ILE A 353 9.00 11.23 -5.96
CA ILE A 353 7.64 11.68 -6.23
C ILE A 353 7.02 12.16 -4.93
N PHE A 354 6.62 13.43 -4.91
CA PHE A 354 5.95 14.06 -3.77
C PHE A 354 4.90 15.08 -4.16
N SER A 355 4.04 15.51 -3.23
CA SER A 355 2.95 16.43 -3.52
C SER A 355 3.21 17.84 -3.02
N LEU A 356 2.59 18.82 -3.70
CA LEU A 356 2.62 20.21 -3.24
C LEU A 356 1.98 20.38 -1.85
N ASN A 357 0.94 19.60 -1.52
CA ASN A 357 0.32 19.69 -0.20
C ASN A 357 1.21 19.06 0.88
N GLY A 358 2.04 18.06 0.56
CA GLY A 358 3.05 17.56 1.49
C GLY A 358 4.13 18.60 1.82
N VAL A 359 4.53 19.42 0.84
CA VAL A 359 5.42 20.58 1.09
C VAL A 359 4.76 21.57 2.06
N LYS A 360 3.47 21.89 1.84
CA LYS A 360 2.70 22.77 2.73
C LYS A 360 2.61 22.19 4.14
N LYS A 361 2.28 20.90 4.27
CA LYS A 361 2.23 20.20 5.56
C LYS A 361 3.55 20.32 6.32
N PHE A 362 4.68 20.16 5.65
CA PHE A 362 5.99 20.38 6.28
C PHE A 362 6.19 21.84 6.72
N LEU A 363 5.85 22.81 5.88
CA LEU A 363 5.96 24.23 6.24
C LEU A 363 5.05 24.60 7.44
N ASP A 364 3.84 24.06 7.50
CA ASP A 364 2.87 24.27 8.59
C ASP A 364 3.32 23.63 9.90
N THR A 365 3.79 22.38 9.84
CA THR A 365 4.05 21.57 11.05
C THR A 365 5.50 21.64 11.53
N GLY A 366 6.47 21.83 10.62
CA GLY A 366 7.89 21.65 10.90
C GLY A 366 8.30 20.21 11.15
N ARG A 367 7.42 19.25 10.78
CA ARG A 367 7.64 17.83 10.96
C ARG A 367 7.87 17.15 9.62
N VAL A 368 8.88 16.31 9.57
CA VAL A 368 9.14 15.34 8.51
C VAL A 368 8.58 14.00 8.98
N SER A 369 7.64 13.44 8.22
CA SER A 369 6.95 12.20 8.57
C SER A 369 7.85 10.95 8.52
N GLU A 370 9.04 11.05 7.90
CA GLU A 370 10.04 9.96 7.82
C GLU A 370 10.73 9.68 9.16
N TYR A 371 10.52 10.53 10.18
CA TYR A 371 11.19 10.41 11.48
C TYR A 371 10.19 10.41 12.64
N PRO A 372 10.42 9.59 13.69
CA PRO A 372 9.60 9.59 14.89
C PRO A 372 9.55 10.98 15.56
N TYR A 373 8.41 11.34 16.13
CA TYR A 373 8.22 12.70 16.69
C TYR A 373 8.96 12.94 18.01
N ASP A 374 9.36 11.86 18.67
CA ASP A 374 10.04 11.81 19.96
C ASP A 374 11.58 11.88 19.85
N ILE A 375 12.15 11.91 18.63
CA ILE A 375 13.62 12.04 18.46
C ILE A 375 14.06 13.47 18.12
N TYR A 376 13.15 14.38 17.76
CA TYR A 376 13.47 15.77 17.41
C TYR A 376 12.33 16.75 17.74
N HIS A 377 12.64 18.05 17.82
CA HIS A 377 11.66 19.13 17.93
C HIS A 377 11.20 19.61 16.55
N PRO A 378 9.92 20.05 16.38
CA PRO A 378 9.49 20.64 15.12
C PRO A 378 10.39 21.80 14.71
N LEU A 379 10.77 21.84 13.43
CA LEU A 379 11.70 22.84 12.93
C LEU A 379 11.13 24.25 13.07
N GLU A 380 11.96 25.27 13.26
CA GLU A 380 11.51 26.67 13.21
C GLU A 380 11.26 27.11 11.77
N MET A 381 10.37 28.09 11.58
CA MET A 381 9.98 28.57 10.25
C MET A 381 11.17 29.01 9.38
N THR A 382 12.22 29.57 9.99
CA THR A 382 13.49 29.90 9.29
C THR A 382 14.12 28.71 8.62
N ASP A 383 14.21 27.58 9.31
CA ASP A 383 14.87 26.38 8.84
C ASP A 383 13.95 25.56 7.94
N ARG A 384 12.63 25.58 8.19
CA ARG A 384 11.63 25.04 7.25
C ARG A 384 11.77 25.68 5.86
N ILE A 385 11.78 27.01 5.80
CA ILE A 385 11.96 27.77 4.55
C ILE A 385 13.33 27.48 3.93
N HIS A 386 14.38 27.36 4.74
CA HIS A 386 15.71 27.02 4.24
C HIS A 386 15.71 25.67 3.52
N LEU A 387 15.11 24.63 4.12
CA LEU A 387 15.04 23.29 3.55
C LEU A 387 14.21 23.25 2.27
N ILE A 388 13.04 23.90 2.23
CA ILE A 388 12.23 23.98 1.00
C ILE A 388 12.95 24.77 -0.10
N ARG A 389 13.72 25.80 0.25
CA ARG A 389 14.56 26.50 -0.73
C ARG A 389 15.64 25.57 -1.30
N LYS A 390 16.27 24.74 -0.47
CA LYS A 390 17.26 23.75 -0.93
C LYS A 390 16.61 22.71 -1.86
N LEU A 391 15.45 22.18 -1.50
CA LEU A 391 14.67 21.29 -2.36
C LEU A 391 14.35 21.95 -3.72
N MET A 392 13.81 23.16 -3.71
CA MET A 392 13.48 23.93 -4.92
C MET A 392 14.69 24.13 -5.84
N LEU A 393 15.85 24.47 -5.29
CA LEU A 393 17.08 24.67 -6.06
C LEU A 393 17.63 23.38 -6.67
N ASN A 394 17.26 22.22 -6.12
CA ASN A 394 17.69 20.90 -6.60
C ASN A 394 16.67 20.25 -7.55
N LEU A 395 15.44 20.77 -7.68
CA LEU A 395 14.45 20.31 -8.67
C LEU A 395 14.99 20.16 -10.11
N PRO A 396 15.82 21.06 -10.67
CA PRO A 396 16.31 20.92 -12.04
C PRO A 396 17.55 20.01 -12.15
N ILE A 397 18.14 19.61 -11.03
CA ILE A 397 19.39 18.83 -10.97
C ILE A 397 19.09 17.36 -10.65
N GLN A 398 18.02 17.11 -9.89
CA GLN A 398 17.65 15.80 -9.38
C GLN A 398 16.33 15.35 -9.99
N ASN A 399 16.07 14.04 -10.01
CA ASN A 399 14.83 13.45 -10.52
C ASN A 399 13.65 13.65 -9.55
N TYR A 400 13.28 14.89 -9.26
CA TYR A 400 12.09 15.22 -8.48
C TYR A 400 10.88 15.41 -9.38
N ARG A 401 9.75 14.80 -9.00
CA ARG A 401 8.44 15.00 -9.64
C ARG A 401 7.41 15.48 -8.62
N VAL A 402 6.85 16.66 -8.86
CA VAL A 402 5.88 17.29 -7.92
C VAL A 402 4.46 17.07 -8.41
N LEU A 403 3.69 16.30 -7.66
CA LEU A 403 2.27 16.02 -7.91
C LEU A 403 1.40 17.27 -7.68
N LYS A 404 0.46 17.47 -8.60
CA LYS A 404 -0.59 18.50 -8.52
C LYS A 404 -1.66 18.19 -7.48
N LYS A 405 -1.89 16.91 -7.21
CA LYS A 405 -2.88 16.41 -6.25
C LYS A 405 -2.29 15.24 -5.48
N ASP A 406 -2.74 15.09 -4.25
CA ASP A 406 -2.33 13.98 -3.39
C ASP A 406 -2.85 12.65 -3.94
N ILE A 407 -2.04 11.61 -3.75
CA ILE A 407 -2.40 10.21 -3.92
C ILE A 407 -2.13 9.56 -2.57
N GLY A 408 -3.19 9.36 -1.79
CA GLY A 408 -3.12 9.00 -0.38
C GLY A 408 -3.50 10.13 0.57
N HIS A 409 -3.49 9.82 1.86
CA HIS A 409 -3.83 10.76 2.91
C HIS A 409 -2.57 11.23 3.63
N LEU A 410 -2.37 12.55 3.68
CA LEU A 410 -1.21 13.14 4.34
C LEU A 410 -1.08 12.72 5.81
N ASP A 411 -2.19 12.46 6.51
CA ASP A 411 -2.20 12.09 7.93
C ASP A 411 -2.06 10.58 8.18
N ASN A 412 -2.22 9.76 7.14
CA ASN A 412 -2.01 8.31 7.18
C ASN A 412 -1.23 7.94 5.92
N GLU A 413 0.01 8.42 5.87
CA GLU A 413 0.86 8.31 4.70
C GLU A 413 1.58 6.96 4.68
N ILE A 414 1.59 6.30 3.51
CA ILE A 414 2.51 5.21 3.22
C ILE A 414 3.67 5.79 2.42
N PHE A 415 4.86 5.61 2.93
CA PHE A 415 6.11 5.85 2.23
C PHE A 415 6.47 4.58 1.47
N LEU A 416 6.76 4.72 0.19
CA LEU A 416 7.22 3.62 -0.64
C LEU A 416 8.60 3.96 -1.18
N LEU A 417 9.57 3.08 -0.97
CA LEU A 417 10.76 3.03 -1.80
C LEU A 417 10.72 1.72 -2.58
N VAL A 418 10.80 1.79 -3.90
CA VAL A 418 10.74 0.60 -4.75
C VAL A 418 11.78 0.66 -5.85
N THR A 419 12.39 -0.50 -6.05
CA THR A 419 13.36 -0.84 -7.08
C THR A 419 12.94 -2.15 -7.73
N GLN A 420 13.55 -2.54 -8.86
CA GLN A 420 13.24 -3.84 -9.45
C GLN A 420 13.51 -5.04 -8.50
N PRO A 421 14.65 -5.09 -7.77
CA PRO A 421 14.93 -6.23 -6.88
C PRO A 421 14.52 -6.04 -5.41
N MET A 422 14.29 -4.81 -4.95
CA MET A 422 14.10 -4.49 -3.52
C MET A 422 13.09 -3.36 -3.34
N GLY A 423 12.42 -3.30 -2.21
CA GLY A 423 11.58 -2.18 -1.86
C GLY A 423 10.95 -2.35 -0.49
N TYR A 424 10.58 -1.25 0.14
CA TYR A 424 9.90 -1.26 1.42
C TYR A 424 8.73 -0.29 1.43
N ILE A 425 7.77 -0.59 2.29
CA ILE A 425 6.76 0.37 2.74
C ILE A 425 7.07 0.79 4.17
N MET A 426 6.85 2.07 4.45
CA MET A 426 6.92 2.61 5.81
C MET A 426 5.62 3.37 6.09
N PHE A 427 5.15 3.32 7.33
CA PHE A 427 4.03 4.15 7.79
C PHE A 427 4.12 4.36 9.30
N SER A 428 3.45 5.40 9.79
CA SER A 428 3.40 5.75 11.20
C SER A 428 2.17 5.16 11.87
N THR A 429 2.31 4.62 13.09
CA THR A 429 1.19 4.27 13.96
C THR A 429 0.44 5.54 14.39
N PRO A 430 -0.89 5.49 14.63
CA PRO A 430 -1.66 6.68 14.98
C PRO A 430 -1.50 7.13 16.44
N GLN A 431 -1.08 6.23 17.33
CA GLN A 431 -1.15 6.42 18.78
C GLN A 431 0.10 7.13 19.32
N ASP A 432 1.29 6.65 18.93
CA ASP A 432 2.59 7.09 19.42
C ASP A 432 3.53 7.58 18.32
N HIS A 433 3.08 7.56 17.06
CA HIS A 433 3.88 7.95 15.89
C HIS A 433 5.14 7.09 15.71
N HIS A 434 5.08 5.84 16.18
CA HIS A 434 6.09 4.84 15.90
C HIS A 434 6.10 4.50 14.41
N LEU A 435 7.29 4.42 13.83
CA LEU A 435 7.45 4.10 12.41
C LEU A 435 7.63 2.60 12.22
N ILE A 436 6.78 2.04 11.37
CA ILE A 436 6.84 0.65 10.95
C ILE A 436 7.49 0.60 9.59
N TYR A 437 8.56 -0.20 9.45
CA TYR A 437 9.30 -0.42 8.21
C TYR A 437 9.15 -1.87 7.79
N LEU A 438 8.63 -2.12 6.58
CA LEU A 438 8.36 -3.45 6.07
C LEU A 438 9.02 -3.62 4.70
N ASP A 439 10.06 -4.44 4.64
CA ASP A 439 10.66 -4.90 3.39
C ASP A 439 9.67 -5.79 2.64
N ILE A 440 9.51 -5.56 1.33
CA ILE A 440 8.62 -6.31 0.45
C ILE A 440 9.42 -7.44 -0.19
N GLU A 441 9.12 -8.66 0.21
CA GLU A 441 9.82 -9.86 -0.28
C GLU A 441 9.14 -10.47 -1.51
N GLU A 442 7.87 -10.16 -1.76
CA GLU A 442 7.13 -10.74 -2.88
C GLU A 442 7.33 -9.97 -4.20
N PRO A 443 7.87 -10.62 -5.26
CA PRO A 443 8.24 -9.92 -6.49
C PRO A 443 7.08 -9.31 -7.27
N GLY A 444 5.86 -9.87 -7.19
CA GLY A 444 4.68 -9.35 -7.88
C GLY A 444 4.24 -7.99 -7.34
N LEU A 445 4.30 -7.79 -6.03
CA LEU A 445 4.05 -6.53 -5.34
C LEU A 445 5.14 -5.50 -5.66
N LEU A 446 6.42 -5.89 -5.64
CA LEU A 446 7.52 -5.04 -6.09
C LEU A 446 7.30 -4.54 -7.52
N TYR A 447 7.00 -5.45 -8.44
CA TYR A 447 6.67 -5.09 -9.83
C TYR A 447 5.44 -4.18 -9.93
N THR A 448 4.40 -4.45 -9.13
CA THR A 448 3.15 -3.67 -9.12
C THR A 448 3.40 -2.22 -8.72
N PHE A 449 4.18 -2.00 -7.65
CA PHE A 449 4.56 -0.66 -7.20
C PHE A 449 5.55 0.02 -8.14
N TRP A 450 6.49 -0.74 -8.70
CA TRP A 450 7.44 -0.26 -9.69
C TRP A 450 6.75 0.25 -10.95
N ASP A 451 5.93 -0.60 -11.59
CA ASP A 451 5.17 -0.24 -12.81
C ASP A 451 4.30 0.98 -12.55
N PHE A 452 3.64 1.05 -11.38
CA PHE A 452 2.87 2.23 -11.00
C PHE A 452 3.73 3.50 -11.06
N CYS A 453 4.86 3.55 -10.36
CA CYS A 453 5.69 4.76 -10.30
C CYS A 453 6.31 5.14 -11.65
N GLU A 454 6.78 4.16 -12.42
CA GLU A 454 7.45 4.35 -13.71
C GLU A 454 6.55 4.98 -14.77
N THR A 455 5.23 4.84 -14.61
CA THR A 455 4.29 5.08 -15.69
C THR A 455 3.15 6.02 -15.32
N LEU A 456 3.30 6.74 -14.21
CA LEU A 456 2.43 7.84 -13.83
C LEU A 456 2.39 8.89 -14.95
N ASP A 457 1.17 9.25 -15.36
CA ASP A 457 0.89 10.25 -16.39
C ASP A 457 1.54 11.60 -16.04
N ASP A 458 2.35 12.14 -16.95
CA ASP A 458 3.04 13.42 -16.78
C ASP A 458 2.09 14.58 -16.47
N THR A 459 0.82 14.49 -16.89
CA THR A 459 -0.20 15.51 -16.59
C THR A 459 -0.53 15.63 -15.10
N LEU A 460 -0.24 14.59 -14.30
CA LEU A 460 -0.39 14.61 -12.84
C LEU A 460 0.64 15.51 -12.15
N PHE A 461 1.74 15.83 -12.84
CA PHE A 461 2.86 16.57 -12.27
C PHE A 461 2.93 17.99 -12.80
N TYR A 462 3.45 18.88 -11.98
CA TYR A 462 3.94 20.18 -12.46
C TYR A 462 5.20 19.96 -13.30
N THR A 463 5.36 20.78 -14.34
CA THR A 463 6.67 20.89 -14.99
C THR A 463 7.68 21.46 -13.99
N THR A 464 8.97 21.19 -14.20
CA THR A 464 10.03 21.71 -13.32
C THR A 464 9.96 23.23 -13.14
N THR A 465 9.67 23.97 -14.22
CA THR A 465 9.53 25.43 -14.18
C THR A 465 8.34 25.87 -13.32
N GLU A 466 7.16 25.27 -13.54
CA GLU A 466 5.95 25.57 -12.75
C GLU A 466 6.18 25.24 -11.27
N ALA A 467 6.80 24.09 -10.98
CA ALA A 467 7.08 23.67 -9.60
C ALA A 467 8.02 24.67 -8.89
N ILE A 468 9.06 25.16 -9.56
CA ILE A 468 9.97 26.16 -9.00
C ILE A 468 9.24 27.48 -8.72
N GLU A 469 8.39 27.95 -9.62
CA GLU A 469 7.61 29.17 -9.43
C GLU A 469 6.65 29.03 -8.24
N ILE A 470 5.90 27.93 -8.18
CA ILE A 470 4.96 27.65 -7.09
C ILE A 470 5.69 27.56 -5.74
N LEU A 471 6.82 26.86 -5.67
CA LEU A 471 7.59 26.75 -4.42
C LEU A 471 8.18 28.10 -3.99
N ARG A 472 8.59 28.95 -4.95
CA ARG A 472 9.07 30.29 -4.66
C ARG A 472 7.96 31.14 -4.05
N ASP A 473 6.78 31.15 -4.65
CA ASP A 473 5.62 31.88 -4.15
C ASP A 473 5.22 31.39 -2.76
N LEU A 474 5.24 30.06 -2.56
CA LEU A 474 4.95 29.45 -1.26
C LEU A 474 5.99 29.87 -0.19
N ILE A 475 7.27 29.92 -0.54
CA ILE A 475 8.32 30.40 0.37
C ILE A 475 8.08 31.86 0.78
N GLU A 476 7.70 32.74 -0.15
CA GLU A 476 7.42 34.14 0.17
C GLU A 476 6.20 34.28 1.08
N GLN A 477 5.10 33.56 0.80
CA GLN A 477 3.91 33.54 1.65
C GLN A 477 4.24 33.19 3.12
N TYR A 478 5.06 32.16 3.34
CA TYR A 478 5.44 31.72 4.69
C TYR A 478 6.49 32.62 5.38
N LYS A 479 7.20 33.47 4.62
CA LYS A 479 8.04 34.51 5.23
C LYS A 479 7.21 35.65 5.80
N GLU A 480 6.09 35.99 5.16
CA GLU A 480 5.20 37.07 5.59
C GLU A 480 4.38 36.71 6.83
N LEU A 481 4.22 35.42 7.15
CA LEU A 481 3.55 34.91 8.35
C LEU A 481 4.41 34.97 9.63
N ARG A 482 5.59 35.61 9.56
CA ARG A 482 6.53 35.73 10.70
C ARG A 482 6.17 36.84 11.69
#